data_AF-K3WT57-F1
#
_entry.id   AF-K3WT57-F1
#
_cell.length_a   1.000
_cell.length_b   1.000
_cell.length_c   1.000
_cell.angle_alpha   90.00
_cell.angle_beta   90.00
_cell.angle_gamma   90.00
#
_symmetry.space_group_name_H-M   'P 1'
#
loop_
_entity.id
_entity.type
_entity.pdbx_description
1 polymer ?
#
loop_
_entity_poly.entity_id
_entity_poly.type
_entity_poly.pdbx_seq_one_letter_code
_entity_poly.pdbx_strand_id
1 'polypeptide(L)'
;MSCVVTIWLGMRCSAFYEVLVDSMHIEGELSSSNLHYLPEGLVSSTHALKYLHLDVHPFLSKLPSFHGLTNMKRIELALMLAIDELPSFESLVRLEQLNVVYLSSLRRLPDLAPLVNFRKLTLVGCNPLCCNGFWGVCETWLRCT
;
A
#
# COMPACT_ATOMS: atom_id res chain seq x y z
N MET A 1 -6.42 5.39 -27.22
CA MET A 1 -6.17 6.83 -26.96
C MET A 1 -6.61 7.05 -25.51
N SER A 2 -5.78 7.28 -24.51
CA SER A 2 -4.40 7.75 -24.47
C SER A 2 -3.54 6.89 -23.55
N CYS A 3 -2.31 6.69 -24.00
CA CYS A 3 -1.18 6.32 -23.17
C CYS A 3 -0.70 7.63 -22.52
N VAL A 4 -0.64 7.72 -21.19
CA VAL A 4 0.16 8.74 -20.51
C VAL A 4 0.94 8.05 -19.41
N VAL A 5 2.20 7.79 -19.76
CA VAL A 5 3.31 7.44 -18.88
C VAL A 5 3.76 8.76 -18.22
N THR A 6 4.21 8.75 -16.96
CA THR A 6 5.63 8.96 -16.57
C THR A 6 5.75 9.27 -15.07
N ILE A 7 6.30 8.32 -14.30
CA ILE A 7 7.10 8.62 -13.10
C ILE A 7 8.39 9.30 -13.56
N TRP A 8 8.78 10.33 -12.81
CA TRP A 8 10.09 10.98 -12.80
C TRP A 8 11.23 10.28 -13.57
N LEU A 9 11.83 11.06 -14.50
CA LEU A 9 13.15 10.86 -15.11
C LEU A 9 13.34 9.59 -15.97
N GLY A 10 12.79 9.66 -17.18
CA GLY A 10 13.65 9.61 -18.38
C GLY A 10 14.13 8.25 -18.86
N MET A 11 13.23 7.34 -19.23
CA MET A 11 13.52 6.39 -20.33
C MET A 11 12.30 6.18 -21.23
N ARG A 12 12.54 6.27 -22.54
CA ARG A 12 11.57 6.11 -23.63
C ARG A 12 11.10 4.67 -23.77
N CYS A 13 9.81 4.54 -24.05
CA CYS A 13 9.08 3.32 -24.32
C CYS A 13 9.55 2.64 -25.63
N SER A 14 10.36 1.58 -25.53
CA SER A 14 10.51 0.57 -26.60
C SER A 14 11.18 -0.76 -26.16
N ALA A 15 11.17 -1.12 -24.87
CA ALA A 15 11.74 -2.39 -24.38
C ALA A 15 11.04 -3.03 -23.16
N PHE A 16 9.84 -2.57 -22.77
CA PHE A 16 9.17 -2.98 -21.51
C PHE A 16 8.24 -4.21 -21.68
N TYR A 17 8.70 -5.24 -22.39
CA TYR A 17 8.05 -6.56 -22.44
C TYR A 17 8.75 -7.58 -21.52
N GLU A 18 9.65 -7.12 -20.64
CA GLU A 18 9.87 -7.77 -19.33
C GLU A 18 8.84 -7.19 -18.36
N VAL A 19 7.62 -7.72 -18.43
CA VAL A 19 6.60 -7.44 -17.43
C VAL A 19 7.14 -7.94 -16.09
N LEU A 20 7.31 -7.05 -15.12
CA LEU A 20 7.63 -7.39 -13.73
C LEU A 20 6.43 -8.15 -13.12
N VAL A 21 6.33 -9.46 -13.38
CA VAL A 21 5.19 -10.33 -12.99
C VAL A 21 4.96 -10.35 -11.47
N ASP A 22 5.95 -9.93 -10.68
CA ASP A 22 5.90 -9.88 -9.23
C ASP A 22 5.64 -8.49 -8.65
N SER A 23 5.34 -7.49 -9.49
CA SER A 23 5.01 -6.13 -9.03
C SER A 23 3.66 -5.67 -9.55
N MET A 24 2.88 -5.08 -8.67
CA MET A 24 1.58 -4.51 -8.97
C MET A 24 1.58 -3.05 -8.56
N HIS A 25 1.34 -2.17 -9.53
CA HIS A 25 1.29 -0.73 -9.34
C HIS A 25 -0.05 -0.22 -9.86
N ILE A 26 -0.83 0.43 -9.00
CA ILE A 26 -2.03 1.18 -9.40
C ILE A 26 -1.93 2.59 -8.83
N GLU A 27 -2.01 3.58 -9.70
CA GLU A 27 -1.99 4.99 -9.35
C GLU A 27 -3.28 5.64 -9.87
N GLY A 28 -3.93 6.44 -9.04
CA GLY A 28 -5.08 7.24 -9.43
C GLY A 28 -4.77 8.72 -9.60
N GLU A 29 -5.82 9.52 -9.68
CA GLU A 29 -5.73 10.97 -9.78
C GLU A 29 -6.82 11.62 -8.93
N LEU A 30 -6.50 12.74 -8.26
CA LEU A 30 -7.49 13.47 -7.44
C LEU A 30 -8.75 13.91 -8.20
N SER A 31 -8.71 13.98 -9.53
CA SER A 31 -9.74 14.52 -10.41
C SER A 31 -10.83 13.51 -10.79
N SER A 32 -10.50 12.24 -11.11
CA SER A 32 -11.51 11.25 -11.54
C SER A 32 -11.03 9.80 -11.69
N SER A 33 -9.73 9.52 -11.81
CA SER A 33 -9.21 8.17 -12.09
C SER A 33 -9.02 7.34 -10.82
N ASN A 34 -10.02 7.34 -9.93
CA ASN A 34 -9.92 6.72 -8.62
C ASN A 34 -10.68 5.41 -8.51
N LEU A 35 -10.09 4.45 -7.82
CA LEU A 35 -10.79 3.24 -7.45
C LEU A 35 -11.73 3.51 -6.27
N HIS A 36 -12.93 2.96 -6.37
CA HIS A 36 -13.89 2.87 -5.26
C HIS A 36 -13.86 1.49 -4.59
N TYR A 37 -13.47 0.46 -5.35
CA TYR A 37 -13.34 -0.91 -4.89
C TYR A 37 -12.23 -1.62 -5.67
N LEU A 38 -11.68 -2.66 -5.06
CA LEU A 38 -10.73 -3.59 -5.67
C LEU A 38 -11.32 -5.02 -5.56
N PRO A 39 -11.31 -5.83 -6.62
CA PRO A 39 -11.82 -7.20 -6.54
C PRO A 39 -10.94 -8.09 -5.64
N GLU A 40 -11.56 -8.93 -4.82
CA GLU A 40 -10.89 -9.87 -3.88
C GLU A 40 -9.85 -10.79 -4.55
N GLY A 41 -10.08 -11.15 -5.81
CA GLY A 41 -9.19 -12.01 -6.60
C GLY A 41 -7.96 -11.30 -7.16
N LEU A 42 -7.89 -9.97 -7.09
CA LEU A 42 -6.92 -9.19 -7.84
C LEU A 42 -5.48 -9.50 -7.42
N VAL A 43 -5.27 -9.55 -6.11
CA VAL A 43 -3.93 -9.73 -5.53
C VAL A 43 -3.67 -11.21 -5.25
N SER A 44 -4.69 -11.93 -4.77
CA SER A 44 -4.64 -13.35 -4.41
C SER A 44 -4.43 -14.29 -5.60
N SER A 45 -4.81 -13.90 -6.83
CA SER A 45 -4.54 -14.69 -8.04
C SER A 45 -3.05 -14.79 -8.38
N THR A 46 -2.20 -13.96 -7.77
CA THR A 46 -0.78 -13.84 -8.11
C THR A 46 0.12 -14.28 -6.94
N HIS A 47 0.29 -15.60 -6.75
CA HIS A 47 1.23 -16.15 -5.74
C HIS A 47 2.68 -15.69 -5.94
N ALA A 48 3.01 -15.12 -7.10
CA ALA A 48 4.32 -14.55 -7.41
C ALA A 48 4.52 -13.12 -6.90
N LEU A 49 3.47 -12.42 -6.44
CA LEU A 49 3.54 -11.00 -6.13
C LEU A 49 4.44 -10.72 -4.93
N LYS A 50 5.39 -9.81 -5.14
CA LYS A 50 6.39 -9.35 -4.16
C LYS A 50 6.23 -7.88 -3.81
N TYR A 51 5.67 -7.06 -4.71
CA TYR A 51 5.56 -5.62 -4.54
C TYR A 51 4.13 -5.17 -4.86
N LEU A 52 3.48 -4.50 -3.91
CA LEU A 52 2.20 -3.84 -4.11
C LEU A 52 2.38 -2.34 -3.85
N HIS A 53 2.02 -1.52 -4.84
CA HIS A 53 2.00 -0.07 -4.76
C HIS A 53 0.62 0.44 -5.17
N LEU A 54 -0.07 1.10 -4.24
CA LEU A 54 -1.36 1.76 -4.47
C LEU A 54 -1.28 3.21 -4.02
N ASP A 55 -1.50 4.16 -4.93
CA ASP A 55 -1.48 5.59 -4.63
C ASP A 55 -2.68 6.34 -5.22
N VAL A 56 -3.05 7.45 -4.58
CA VAL A 56 -4.04 8.43 -5.03
C VAL A 56 -5.39 7.78 -5.29
N HIS A 57 -5.97 7.17 -4.25
CA HIS A 57 -7.32 6.62 -4.28
C HIS A 57 -8.12 7.08 -3.04
N PRO A 58 -8.52 8.36 -2.98
CA PRO A 58 -9.11 8.95 -1.78
C PRO A 58 -10.45 8.31 -1.38
N PHE A 59 -11.17 7.71 -2.32
CA PHE A 59 -12.49 7.09 -2.10
C PHE A 59 -12.45 5.56 -1.94
N LEU A 60 -11.29 4.93 -2.11
CA LEU A 60 -11.15 3.50 -1.88
C LEU A 60 -11.24 3.26 -0.36
N SER A 61 -12.29 2.57 0.06
CA SER A 61 -12.57 2.35 1.48
C SER A 61 -12.03 1.03 2.01
N LYS A 62 -11.79 0.05 1.13
CA LYS A 62 -11.32 -1.29 1.50
C LYS A 62 -10.31 -1.84 0.51
N LEU A 63 -9.33 -2.56 1.05
CA LEU A 63 -8.40 -3.37 0.26
C LEU A 63 -8.91 -4.83 0.20
N PRO A 64 -8.59 -5.55 -0.88
CA PRO A 64 -8.89 -6.97 -0.98
C PRO A 64 -8.04 -7.77 0.02
N SER A 65 -8.43 -9.01 0.30
CA SER A 65 -7.69 -9.88 1.19
C SER A 65 -6.23 -10.10 0.74
N PHE A 66 -5.31 -10.09 1.71
CA PHE A 66 -3.90 -10.44 1.52
C PHE A 66 -3.61 -11.92 1.79
N HIS A 67 -4.66 -12.73 1.96
CA HIS A 67 -4.51 -14.16 2.17
C HIS A 67 -3.79 -14.83 0.99
N GLY A 68 -2.80 -15.68 1.30
CA GLY A 68 -2.00 -16.39 0.30
C GLY A 68 -0.81 -15.62 -0.30
N LEU A 69 -0.63 -14.32 0.03
CA LEU A 69 0.48 -13.49 -0.47
C LEU A 69 1.82 -13.78 0.25
N THR A 70 2.24 -15.04 0.23
CA THR A 70 3.42 -15.54 0.96
C THR A 70 4.77 -15.02 0.44
N ASN A 71 4.80 -14.49 -0.78
CA ASN A 71 6.00 -13.92 -1.40
C ASN A 71 6.11 -12.40 -1.27
N MET A 72 5.12 -11.74 -0.68
CA MET A 72 5.09 -10.29 -0.55
C MET A 72 6.30 -9.79 0.25
N LYS A 73 7.04 -8.84 -0.31
CA LYS A 73 8.22 -8.20 0.31
C LYS A 73 7.96 -6.76 0.71
N ARG A 74 7.17 -6.03 -0.09
CA ARG A 74 6.89 -4.62 0.15
C ARG A 74 5.46 -4.27 -0.19
N ILE A 75 4.83 -3.51 0.71
CA ILE A 75 3.54 -2.87 0.49
C ILE A 75 3.72 -1.36 0.66
N GLU A 76 3.30 -0.60 -0.34
CA GLU A 76 3.29 0.86 -0.34
C GLU A 76 1.87 1.36 -0.59
N LEU A 77 1.35 2.10 0.38
CA LEU A 77 0.00 2.63 0.41
C LEU A 77 0.10 4.14 0.61
N ALA A 78 -0.37 4.90 -0.38
CA ALA A 78 -0.25 6.35 -0.37
C ALA A 78 -1.57 7.05 -0.74
N LEU A 79 -1.82 8.17 -0.06
CA LEU A 79 -2.95 9.08 -0.31
C LEU A 79 -4.32 8.37 -0.40
N MET A 80 -4.58 7.45 0.53
CA MET A 80 -5.87 6.76 0.66
C MET A 80 -6.61 7.30 1.87
N LEU A 81 -7.62 8.13 1.60
CA LEU A 81 -8.29 8.92 2.65
C LEU A 81 -9.46 8.18 3.31
N ALA A 82 -10.01 7.15 2.65
CA ALA A 82 -11.18 6.40 3.11
C ALA A 82 -10.86 5.04 3.74
N ILE A 83 -9.61 4.56 3.67
CA ILE A 83 -9.21 3.31 4.33
C ILE A 83 -9.07 3.53 5.83
N ASP A 84 -9.86 2.80 6.61
CA ASP A 84 -9.83 2.79 8.08
C ASP A 84 -9.26 1.50 8.68
N GLU A 85 -9.22 0.41 7.91
CA GLU A 85 -8.68 -0.90 8.28
C GLU A 85 -7.82 -1.51 7.15
N LEU A 86 -6.74 -2.21 7.51
CA LEU A 86 -5.96 -3.03 6.57
C LEU A 86 -6.35 -4.51 6.70
N PRO A 87 -6.25 -5.30 5.61
CA PRO A 87 -6.46 -6.75 5.66
C PRO A 87 -5.46 -7.44 6.60
N SER A 88 -5.78 -8.66 7.04
CA SER A 88 -4.89 -9.47 7.87
C SER A 88 -3.53 -9.70 7.21
N PHE A 89 -2.47 -9.68 8.03
CA PHE A 89 -1.08 -9.91 7.61
C PHE A 89 -0.59 -11.35 7.86
N GLU A 90 -1.48 -12.26 8.26
CA GLU A 90 -1.14 -13.64 8.63
C GLU A 90 -0.32 -14.40 7.58
N SER A 91 -0.61 -14.19 6.29
CA SER A 91 0.11 -14.84 5.19
C SER A 91 1.41 -14.13 4.77
N LEU A 92 1.69 -12.93 5.28
CA LEU A 92 2.75 -12.04 4.80
C LEU A 92 4.13 -12.33 5.44
N VAL A 93 4.48 -13.60 5.60
CA VAL A 93 5.68 -14.06 6.34
C VAL A 93 7.02 -13.57 5.76
N ARG A 94 7.03 -13.08 4.52
CA ARG A 94 8.21 -12.51 3.83
C ARG A 94 8.20 -11.00 3.73
N LEU A 95 7.21 -10.32 4.32
CA LEU A 95 7.12 -8.86 4.25
C LEU A 95 8.29 -8.24 4.99
N GLU A 96 9.04 -7.40 4.29
CA GLU A 96 10.21 -6.72 4.83
C GLU A 96 9.88 -5.26 5.14
N GLN A 97 8.98 -4.65 4.36
CA GLN A 97 8.73 -3.21 4.40
C GLN A 97 7.24 -2.87 4.18
N LEU A 98 6.71 -2.00 5.04
CA LEU A 98 5.39 -1.39 4.90
C LEU A 98 5.54 0.13 4.92
N ASN A 99 5.09 0.79 3.87
CA ASN A 99 5.06 2.24 3.78
C ASN A 99 3.60 2.70 3.75
N VAL A 100 3.23 3.54 4.71
CA VAL A 100 1.90 4.13 4.84
C VAL A 100 2.03 5.64 4.82
N VAL A 101 1.55 6.26 3.75
CA VAL A 101 1.74 7.67 3.46
C VAL A 101 0.38 8.35 3.31
N TYR A 102 0.03 9.29 4.18
CA TYR A 102 -1.26 9.99 4.15
C TYR A 102 -2.50 9.06 4.14
N LEU A 103 -2.54 8.08 5.05
CA LEU A 103 -3.76 7.31 5.34
C LEU A 103 -4.47 7.94 6.54
N SER A 104 -5.29 8.97 6.28
CA SER A 104 -5.89 9.83 7.31
C SER A 104 -6.97 9.15 8.15
N SER A 105 -7.55 8.04 7.68
CA SER A 105 -8.62 7.31 8.37
C SER A 105 -8.13 6.03 9.06
N LEU A 106 -6.91 5.56 8.74
CA LEU A 106 -6.37 4.32 9.29
C LEU A 106 -5.99 4.52 10.76
N ARG A 107 -6.60 3.72 11.65
CA ARG A 107 -6.45 3.88 13.10
C ARG A 107 -5.61 2.81 13.77
N ARG A 108 -5.49 1.62 13.19
CA ARG A 108 -4.71 0.50 13.73
C ARG A 108 -4.10 -0.33 12.62
N LEU A 109 -2.94 -0.90 12.86
CA LEU A 109 -2.39 -1.97 12.04
C LEU A 109 -2.96 -3.31 12.51
N PRO A 110 -3.10 -4.30 11.60
CA PRO A 110 -3.39 -5.67 11.98
C PRO A 110 -2.21 -6.27 12.75
N ASP A 111 -2.37 -7.50 13.24
CA ASP A 111 -1.30 -8.20 13.96
C ASP A 111 -0.03 -8.32 13.10
N LEU A 112 1.09 -7.85 13.65
CA LEU A 112 2.40 -7.88 13.00
C LEU A 112 3.23 -9.09 13.44
N ALA A 113 2.80 -9.86 14.44
CA ALA A 113 3.51 -11.04 14.93
C ALA A 113 3.86 -12.07 13.82
N PRO A 114 3.02 -12.28 12.78
CA PRO A 114 3.36 -13.18 11.66
C PRO A 114 4.52 -12.69 10.78
N LEU A 115 4.88 -11.40 10.84
CA LEU A 115 5.84 -10.78 9.94
C LEU A 115 7.30 -11.00 10.40
N VAL A 116 7.74 -12.26 10.38
CA VAL A 116 9.07 -12.67 10.90
C VAL A 116 10.27 -12.00 10.23
N ASN A 117 10.09 -11.44 9.02
CA ASN A 117 11.14 -10.75 8.25
C ASN A 117 10.98 -9.23 8.21
N PHE A 118 10.04 -8.67 8.99
CA PHE A 118 9.73 -7.24 8.96
C PHE A 118 10.87 -6.39 9.50
N ARG A 119 11.31 -5.41 8.72
CA ARG A 119 12.46 -4.56 9.05
C ARG A 119 12.14 -3.09 9.06
N LYS A 120 11.11 -2.65 8.33
CA LYS A 120 10.83 -1.23 8.15
C LYS A 120 9.33 -0.96 8.11
N LEU A 121 8.88 -0.10 9.02
CA LEU A 121 7.62 0.61 8.91
C LEU A 121 7.93 2.08 8.65
N THR A 122 7.39 2.64 7.57
CA THR A 122 7.44 4.08 7.32
C THR A 122 6.04 4.65 7.43
N LEU A 123 5.84 5.61 8.33
CA LEU A 123 4.61 6.37 8.48
C LEU A 123 4.90 7.83 8.10
N VAL A 124 4.22 8.35 7.08
CA VAL A 124 4.41 9.74 6.62
C VAL A 124 3.08 10.47 6.59
N GLY A 125 3.08 11.71 7.05
CA GLY A 125 1.90 12.58 7.06
C GLY A 125 1.06 12.45 8.33
N CYS A 126 -0.13 13.04 8.30
CA CYS A 126 -1.11 12.96 9.39
C CYS A 126 -1.74 11.56 9.38
N ASN A 127 -1.36 10.71 10.32
CA ASN A 127 -1.83 9.35 10.42
C ASN A 127 -2.30 9.06 11.87
N PRO A 128 -3.59 8.78 12.09
CA PRO A 128 -4.09 8.41 13.42
C PRO A 128 -3.37 7.22 14.07
N LEU A 129 -2.73 6.36 13.28
CA LEU A 129 -1.84 5.28 13.74
C LEU A 129 -0.73 5.76 14.69
N CYS A 130 -0.26 7.00 14.53
CA CYS A 130 0.78 7.56 15.39
C CYS A 130 0.29 7.81 16.82
N CYS A 131 -1.03 7.88 17.03
CA CYS A 131 -1.63 8.41 18.25
C CYS A 131 -2.43 7.39 19.05
N ASN A 132 -2.38 6.11 18.66
CA ASN A 132 -3.09 5.02 19.31
C ASN A 132 -2.22 4.21 20.30
N GLY A 133 -1.02 4.71 20.63
CA GLY A 133 -0.05 4.02 21.50
C GLY A 133 0.85 3.00 20.77
N PHE A 134 0.69 2.82 19.46
CA PHE A 134 1.51 1.93 18.64
C PHE A 134 2.89 2.53 18.31
N TRP A 135 2.98 3.84 18.06
CA TRP A 135 4.21 4.50 17.62
C TRP A 135 4.46 5.82 18.35
N GLY A 136 5.32 5.79 19.38
CA GLY A 136 5.91 6.99 19.98
C GLY A 136 4.92 7.99 20.60
N VAL A 137 5.38 9.25 20.72
CA VAL A 137 4.60 10.38 21.23
C VAL A 137 3.86 11.01 20.05
N CYS A 138 2.54 11.09 20.14
CA CYS A 138 1.72 11.79 19.16
C CYS A 138 1.88 13.30 19.32
N GLU A 139 2.36 13.97 18.28
CA GLU A 139 2.32 15.44 18.23
C GLU A 139 0.96 15.95 17.77
N THR A 140 0.73 17.25 17.93
CA THR A 140 -0.41 17.93 17.31
C THR A 140 -0.46 17.61 15.81
N TRP A 141 -1.67 17.42 15.26
CA TRP A 141 -1.91 17.07 13.85
C TRP A 141 -1.59 15.62 13.44
N LEU A 142 -1.58 14.66 14.37
CA LEU A 142 -1.46 13.22 14.07
C LEU A 142 -0.17 12.84 13.33
N ARG A 143 0.96 13.53 13.57
CA ARG A 143 2.25 13.18 12.98
C ARG A 143 3.06 12.28 13.91
N CYS A 144 3.76 11.31 13.32
CA CYS A 144 4.80 10.52 13.98
C CYS A 144 6.13 11.29 13.91
N THR A 145 6.82 11.50 15.04
CA THR A 145 8.21 11.95 15.11
C THR A 145 9.15 10.85 15.60
#